data_AF-A0A6J3MDP9-F1
#
_entry.id   AF-A0A6J3MDP9-F1
#
_cell.length_a   1.000
_cell.length_b   1.000
_cell.length_c   1.000
_cell.angle_alpha   90.00
_cell.angle_beta   90.00
_cell.angle_gamma   90.00
#
_symmetry.space_group_name_H-M   'P 1'
#
loop_
_entity.id
_entity.type
_entity.pdbx_description
1 polymer ?
#
loop_
_entity_poly.entity_id
_entity_poly.type
_entity_poly.pdbx_seq_one_letter_code
_entity_poly.pdbx_strand_id
1 'polypeptide(L)'
;MTSIAEYVDLSQPSFWIAVACIVFNPTFWNTAARLEYSNKTITNLAGGNARYGCYGLAVAIFFLGLFRDALYEQALRAQPSHPALLGFVSQALAVGLVLSGNVLVLSSMWALGVTGTYLGDYFGILMDHIVTGFPFNVTASPMYYGSTMSFLGTALWYGKPAGVVLSVVVLVVYKIALAFEDPFTAEIYAKREREQGKKKL
;
A
#
# COMPACT_ATOMS: atom_id res chain seq x y z
N MET A 1 -23.11 28.65 -4.99
CA MET A 1 -22.70 27.24 -5.03
C MET A 1 -21.39 27.18 -4.26
N THR A 2 -21.35 26.53 -3.11
CA THR A 2 -20.11 26.36 -2.34
C THR A 2 -19.18 25.46 -3.14
N SER A 3 -17.98 25.95 -3.44
CA SER A 3 -16.99 25.21 -4.22
C SER A 3 -16.37 24.11 -3.37
N ILE A 4 -16.03 22.94 -3.96
CA ILE A 4 -15.20 21.91 -3.30
C ILE A 4 -13.92 22.51 -2.71
N ALA A 5 -13.40 23.58 -3.32
CA ALA A 5 -12.22 24.31 -2.85
C ALA A 5 -12.40 24.92 -1.45
N GLU A 6 -13.63 25.23 -1.01
CA GLU A 6 -13.89 25.74 0.35
C GLU A 6 -13.76 24.65 1.42
N TYR A 7 -13.81 23.37 1.02
CA TYR A 7 -13.73 22.23 1.92
C TYR A 7 -12.40 21.47 1.83
N VAL A 8 -11.43 22.04 1.12
CA VAL A 8 -10.05 21.57 1.03
C VAL A 8 -9.13 22.73 1.33
N ASP A 9 -8.76 22.87 2.60
CA ASP A 9 -7.86 23.91 3.08
C ASP A 9 -6.40 23.53 2.76
N LEU A 10 -5.90 24.02 1.63
CA LEU A 10 -4.53 23.83 1.17
C LEU A 10 -3.50 24.67 1.94
N SER A 11 -3.95 25.58 2.82
CA SER A 11 -3.04 26.36 3.66
C SER A 11 -2.49 25.55 4.84
N GLN A 12 -3.17 24.46 5.22
CA GLN A 12 -2.76 23.60 6.32
C GLN A 12 -1.50 22.80 5.96
N PRO A 13 -0.39 22.97 6.70
CA PRO A 13 0.83 22.21 6.44
C PRO A 13 0.63 20.69 6.61
N SER A 14 -0.27 20.28 7.52
CA SER A 14 -0.59 18.87 7.76
C SER A 14 -1.13 18.16 6.51
N PHE A 15 -1.85 18.87 5.63
CA PHE A 15 -2.34 18.32 4.36
C PHE A 15 -1.17 17.91 3.46
N TRP A 16 -0.19 18.80 3.26
CA TRP A 16 0.97 18.54 2.42
C TRP A 16 1.94 17.53 3.04
N ILE A 17 2.07 17.52 4.37
CA ILE A 17 2.82 16.48 5.09
C ILE A 17 2.19 15.10 4.85
N ALA A 18 0.86 15.00 4.90
CA ALA A 18 0.15 13.76 4.58
C ALA A 18 0.36 13.35 3.12
N VAL A 19 0.25 14.27 2.16
CA VAL A 19 0.55 14.00 0.74
C VAL A 19 1.97 13.48 0.57
N ALA A 20 2.96 14.16 1.14
CA ALA A 20 4.37 13.77 1.05
C ALA A 20 4.59 12.37 1.65
N CYS A 21 3.98 12.08 2.80
CA CYS A 21 4.09 10.76 3.44
C CYS A 21 3.39 9.65 2.63
N ILE A 22 2.23 9.94 2.02
CA ILE A 22 1.51 9.03 1.13
C ILE A 22 2.36 8.68 -0.09
N VAL A 23 3.05 9.66 -0.69
CA VAL A 23 3.94 9.44 -1.84
C VAL A 23 5.23 8.72 -1.43
N PHE A 24 5.81 9.10 -0.29
CA PHE A 24 7.07 8.57 0.20
C PHE A 24 7.01 7.06 0.42
N ASN A 25 5.94 6.58 1.04
CA ASN A 25 5.77 5.17 1.40
C ASN A 25 6.04 4.21 0.21
N PRO A 26 5.25 4.25 -0.88
CA PRO A 26 5.47 3.41 -2.05
C PRO A 26 6.78 3.63 -2.77
N THR A 27 7.27 4.86 -2.77
CA THR A 27 8.58 5.19 -3.31
C THR A 27 9.68 4.49 -2.52
N PHE A 28 9.58 4.48 -1.18
CA PHE A 28 10.54 3.87 -0.28
C PHE A 28 10.63 2.36 -0.50
N TRP A 29 9.51 1.62 -0.42
CA TRP A 29 9.59 0.16 -0.53
C TRP A 29 9.99 -0.29 -1.93
N ASN A 30 9.52 0.36 -2.99
CA ASN A 30 9.97 0.04 -4.35
C ASN A 30 11.47 0.27 -4.52
N THR A 31 11.99 1.39 -4.00
CA THR A 31 13.43 1.70 -4.08
C THR A 31 14.25 0.73 -3.25
N ALA A 32 13.85 0.48 -1.99
CA ALA A 32 14.54 -0.43 -1.09
C ALA A 32 14.58 -1.86 -1.66
N ALA A 33 13.48 -2.34 -2.22
CA ALA A 33 13.40 -3.66 -2.84
C ALA A 33 14.29 -3.77 -4.08
N ARG A 34 14.30 -2.76 -4.97
CA ARG A 34 15.18 -2.75 -6.15
C ARG A 34 16.66 -2.69 -5.80
N LEU A 35 17.02 -1.90 -4.78
CA LEU A 35 18.38 -1.87 -4.24
C LEU A 35 18.77 -3.23 -3.65
N GLU A 36 17.87 -3.88 -2.92
CA GLU A 36 18.09 -5.22 -2.42
C GLU A 36 18.29 -6.23 -3.55
N TYR A 37 17.43 -6.22 -4.58
CA TYR A 37 17.57 -7.15 -5.70
C TYR A 37 18.92 -7.00 -6.42
N SER A 38 19.37 -5.76 -6.65
CA SER A 38 20.56 -5.47 -7.43
C SER A 38 21.86 -5.59 -6.63
N ASN A 39 21.86 -5.13 -5.37
CA ASN A 39 23.08 -4.94 -4.57
C ASN A 39 23.11 -5.76 -3.29
N LYS A 40 22.02 -6.46 -2.93
CA LYS A 40 21.88 -7.23 -1.68
C LYS A 40 22.19 -6.42 -0.42
N THR A 41 21.92 -5.11 -0.46
CA THR A 41 22.29 -4.17 0.60
C THR A 41 21.67 -4.53 1.94
N ILE A 42 20.37 -4.84 1.97
CA ILE A 42 19.66 -5.16 3.21
C ILE A 42 20.08 -6.54 3.72
N THR A 43 20.25 -7.51 2.81
CA THR A 43 20.79 -8.83 3.15
C THR A 43 22.17 -8.74 3.79
N ASN A 44 23.06 -7.91 3.24
CA ASN A 44 24.41 -7.71 3.78
C ASN A 44 24.39 -7.04 5.16
N LEU A 45 23.52 -6.04 5.36
CA LEU A 45 23.30 -5.43 6.67
C LEU A 45 22.73 -6.41 7.70
N ALA A 46 21.94 -7.39 7.24
CA ALA A 46 21.41 -8.49 8.05
C ALA A 46 22.38 -9.66 8.22
N GLY A 47 23.69 -9.44 8.07
CA GLY A 47 24.72 -10.47 8.27
C GLY A 47 24.71 -11.57 7.20
N GLY A 48 24.24 -11.26 5.99
CA GLY A 48 24.14 -12.21 4.88
C GLY A 48 22.87 -13.06 4.89
N ASN A 49 21.95 -12.84 5.84
CA ASN A 49 20.69 -13.60 5.91
C ASN A 49 19.54 -12.83 5.26
N ALA A 50 19.18 -13.25 4.03
CA ALA A 50 18.13 -12.62 3.24
C ALA A 50 16.75 -12.64 3.92
N ARG A 51 16.44 -13.67 4.72
CA ARG A 51 15.15 -13.76 5.41
C ARG A 51 15.06 -12.78 6.57
N TYR A 52 16.16 -12.57 7.29
CA TYR A 52 16.23 -11.53 8.32
C TYR A 52 16.18 -10.13 7.72
N GLY A 53 16.84 -9.92 6.57
CA GLY A 53 16.72 -8.68 5.81
C GLY A 53 15.28 -8.39 5.39
N CYS A 54 14.57 -9.39 4.85
CA CYS A 54 13.16 -9.28 4.46
C CYS A 54 12.25 -8.97 5.65
N TYR A 55 12.42 -9.63 6.79
CA TYR A 55 11.65 -9.30 8.00
C TYR A 55 11.98 -7.90 8.53
N GLY A 56 13.24 -7.47 8.47
CA GLY A 56 13.63 -6.10 8.82
C GLY A 56 12.93 -5.06 7.94
N LEU A 57 12.90 -5.30 6.62
CA LEU A 57 12.17 -4.45 5.69
C LEU A 57 10.65 -4.48 5.96
N ALA A 58 10.08 -5.64 6.24
CA ALA A 58 8.67 -5.78 6.58
C ALA A 58 8.28 -4.93 7.80
N VAL A 59 9.10 -4.98 8.85
CA VAL A 59 8.92 -4.15 10.05
C VAL A 59 8.98 -2.66 9.69
N ALA A 60 9.98 -2.25 8.91
CA ALA A 60 10.11 -0.85 8.48
C ALA A 60 8.88 -0.37 7.68
N ILE A 61 8.43 -1.14 6.68
CA ILE A 61 7.26 -0.81 5.87
C ILE A 61 6.00 -0.72 6.74
N PHE A 62 5.80 -1.66 7.66
CA PHE A 62 4.65 -1.67 8.55
C PHE A 62 4.61 -0.42 9.43
N PHE A 63 5.72 -0.05 10.08
CA PHE A 63 5.78 1.15 10.93
C PHE A 63 5.66 2.44 10.14
N LEU A 64 6.23 2.52 8.93
CA LEU A 64 6.04 3.66 8.03
C LEU A 64 4.57 3.79 7.60
N GLY A 65 3.88 2.66 7.40
CA GLY A 65 2.43 2.61 7.18
C GLY A 65 1.64 3.19 8.35
N LEU A 66 1.92 2.75 9.58
CA LEU A 66 1.27 3.29 10.78
C LEU A 66 1.51 4.80 10.94
N PHE A 67 2.75 5.24 10.70
CA PHE A 67 3.11 6.65 10.79
C PHE A 67 2.37 7.50 9.75
N ARG A 68 2.28 7.01 8.51
CA ARG A 68 1.49 7.65 7.44
C ARG A 68 0.02 7.76 7.81
N ASP A 69 -0.56 6.69 8.34
CA ASP A 69 -1.98 6.64 8.68
C ASP A 69 -2.30 7.63 9.82
N ALA A 70 -1.38 7.78 10.79
CA ALA A 70 -1.49 8.79 11.84
C ALA A 70 -1.42 10.22 11.30
N LEU A 71 -0.47 10.50 10.39
CA LEU A 71 -0.36 11.82 9.74
C LEU A 71 -1.58 12.12 8.85
N TYR A 72 -2.11 11.11 8.16
CA TYR A 72 -3.33 11.22 7.38
C TYR A 72 -4.52 11.60 8.27
N GLU A 73 -4.74 10.87 9.36
CA GLU A 73 -5.81 11.18 10.32
C GLU A 73 -5.65 12.60 10.90
N GLN A 74 -4.43 12.98 11.27
CA GLN A 74 -4.15 14.33 11.77
C GLN A 74 -4.49 15.40 10.73
N ALA A 75 -4.16 15.17 9.46
CA ALA A 75 -4.53 16.06 8.37
C ALA A 75 -6.05 16.15 8.20
N LEU A 76 -6.78 15.04 8.30
CA LEU A 76 -8.24 15.05 8.24
C LEU A 76 -8.87 15.89 9.35
N ARG A 77 -8.37 15.78 10.58
CA ARG A 77 -8.89 16.54 11.72
C ARG A 77 -8.73 18.05 11.56
N ALA A 78 -7.68 18.50 10.88
CA ALA A 78 -7.42 19.91 10.58
C ALA A 78 -8.26 20.48 9.43
N GLN A 79 -9.00 19.64 8.70
CA GLN A 79 -9.78 20.05 7.53
C GLN A 79 -11.24 20.33 7.88
N PRO A 80 -11.94 21.21 7.17
CA PRO A 80 -13.37 21.43 7.36
C PRO A 80 -14.19 20.18 7.01
N SER A 81 -15.30 19.97 7.72
CA SER A 81 -16.26 18.92 7.39
C SER A 81 -17.35 19.44 6.47
N HIS A 82 -17.86 18.59 5.58
CA HIS A 82 -18.99 18.93 4.72
C HIS A 82 -20.30 18.33 5.28
N PRO A 83 -21.38 19.11 5.49
CA PRO A 83 -22.62 18.61 6.09
C PRO A 83 -23.22 17.37 5.40
N ALA A 84 -23.14 17.29 4.07
CA ALA A 84 -23.62 16.13 3.31
C ALA A 84 -22.89 14.80 3.65
N LEU A 85 -21.69 14.86 4.21
CA LEU A 85 -20.90 13.67 4.59
C LEU A 85 -21.08 13.27 6.06
N LEU A 86 -21.90 13.98 6.84
CA LEU A 86 -22.12 13.70 8.26
C LEU A 86 -23.34 12.79 8.51
N GLY A 87 -24.13 12.50 7.48
CA GLY A 87 -25.34 11.69 7.57
C GLY A 87 -25.08 10.18 7.59
N PHE A 88 -26.14 9.43 7.91
CA PHE A 88 -26.14 7.96 8.01
C PHE A 88 -25.58 7.28 6.75
N VAL A 89 -25.93 7.75 5.56
CA VAL A 89 -25.45 7.17 4.30
C VAL A 89 -23.92 7.21 4.21
N SER A 90 -23.31 8.33 4.56
CA SER A 90 -21.84 8.48 4.54
C SER A 90 -21.18 7.55 5.54
N GLN A 91 -21.72 7.44 6.76
CA GLN A 91 -21.20 6.53 7.79
C GLN A 91 -21.36 5.06 7.42
N ALA A 92 -22.49 4.68 6.83
CA ALA A 92 -22.72 3.32 6.35
C ALA A 92 -21.73 2.95 5.23
N LEU A 93 -21.52 3.86 4.27
CA LEU A 93 -20.50 3.69 3.22
C LEU A 93 -19.08 3.61 3.79
N ALA A 94 -18.76 4.44 4.79
CA ALA A 94 -17.48 4.42 5.47
C ALA A 94 -17.19 3.04 6.09
N VAL A 95 -18.16 2.49 6.85
CA VAL A 95 -18.05 1.17 7.46
C VAL A 95 -17.91 0.09 6.39
N GLY A 96 -18.74 0.12 5.35
CA GLY A 96 -18.65 -0.84 4.24
C GLY A 96 -17.27 -0.83 3.58
N LEU A 97 -16.74 0.35 3.25
CA LEU A 97 -15.42 0.50 2.65
C LEU A 97 -14.29 0.00 3.55
N VAL A 98 -14.29 0.36 4.83
CA VAL A 98 -13.25 -0.07 5.78
C VAL A 98 -13.30 -1.58 5.99
N LEU A 99 -14.48 -2.16 6.17
CA LEU A 99 -14.62 -3.61 6.36
C LEU A 99 -14.19 -4.38 5.13
N SER A 100 -14.70 -4.04 3.95
CA SER A 100 -14.33 -4.70 2.70
C SER A 100 -12.84 -4.50 2.39
N GLY A 101 -12.30 -3.30 2.65
CA GLY A 101 -10.89 -3.02 2.45
C GLY A 101 -9.97 -3.85 3.36
N ASN A 102 -10.32 -3.98 4.64
CA ASN A 102 -9.59 -4.84 5.58
C ASN A 102 -9.72 -6.32 5.22
N VAL A 103 -10.88 -6.77 4.74
CA VAL A 103 -11.03 -8.15 4.23
C VAL A 103 -10.04 -8.40 3.09
N LEU A 104 -9.92 -7.51 2.10
CA LEU A 104 -8.95 -7.65 1.01
C LEU A 104 -7.50 -7.64 1.52
N VAL A 105 -7.15 -6.70 2.39
CA VAL A 105 -5.78 -6.59 2.93
C VAL A 105 -5.41 -7.83 3.74
N LEU A 106 -6.21 -8.19 4.75
CA LEU A 106 -5.87 -9.28 5.66
C LEU A 106 -5.87 -10.65 4.97
N SER A 107 -6.83 -10.90 4.08
CA SER A 107 -6.87 -12.17 3.34
C SER A 107 -5.72 -12.30 2.33
N SER A 108 -5.28 -11.20 1.71
CA SER A 108 -4.10 -11.23 0.85
C SER A 108 -2.80 -11.45 1.64
N MET A 109 -2.65 -10.80 2.79
CA MET A 109 -1.52 -11.04 3.70
C MET A 109 -1.49 -12.48 4.20
N TRP A 110 -2.66 -13.06 4.50
CA TRP A 110 -2.79 -14.46 4.86
C TRP A 110 -2.31 -15.38 3.74
N ALA A 111 -2.74 -15.12 2.50
CA ALA A 111 -2.42 -15.97 1.36
C ALA A 111 -0.94 -15.85 0.91
N LEU A 112 -0.35 -14.66 0.99
CA LEU A 112 1.06 -14.41 0.63
C LEU A 112 2.04 -14.73 1.77
N GLY A 113 1.57 -14.69 3.02
CA GLY A 113 2.42 -14.65 4.19
C GLY A 113 3.27 -13.38 4.26
N VAL A 114 4.07 -13.24 5.32
CA VAL A 114 4.88 -12.03 5.56
C VAL A 114 5.88 -11.79 4.43
N THR A 115 6.61 -12.80 3.98
CA THR A 115 7.62 -12.62 2.94
C THR A 115 7.01 -12.30 1.58
N GLY A 116 5.88 -12.92 1.21
CA GLY A 116 5.20 -12.57 -0.04
C GLY A 116 4.57 -11.17 0.01
N THR A 117 4.11 -10.75 1.18
CA THR A 117 3.53 -9.41 1.40
C THR A 117 4.58 -8.30 1.32
N TYR A 118 5.76 -8.52 1.89
CA TYR A 118 6.80 -7.50 2.07
C TYR A 118 8.01 -7.73 1.17
N LEU A 119 7.75 -7.99 -0.13
CA LEU A 119 8.74 -7.94 -1.21
C LEU A 119 9.88 -8.98 -1.07
N GLY A 120 9.58 -10.15 -0.51
CA GLY A 120 10.54 -11.24 -0.32
C GLY A 120 11.12 -11.81 -1.61
N ASP A 121 10.43 -11.65 -2.73
CA ASP A 121 10.91 -11.99 -4.07
C ASP A 121 12.19 -11.23 -4.45
N TYR A 122 12.34 -9.97 -4.01
CA TYR A 122 13.56 -9.17 -4.21
C TYR A 122 14.75 -9.70 -3.39
N PHE A 123 14.45 -10.37 -2.27
CA PHE A 123 15.42 -11.11 -1.45
C PHE A 123 15.71 -12.52 -2.01
N GLY A 124 15.02 -12.95 -3.06
CA GLY A 124 15.11 -14.31 -3.62
C GLY A 124 14.25 -15.34 -2.88
N ILE A 125 13.33 -14.90 -2.02
CA ILE A 125 12.37 -15.74 -1.29
C ILE A 125 11.10 -15.83 -2.12
N LEU A 126 11.10 -16.75 -3.09
CA LEU A 126 10.06 -16.86 -4.10
C LEU A 126 8.97 -17.86 -3.67
N MET A 127 7.71 -17.51 -3.92
CA MET A 127 6.60 -18.46 -3.74
C MET A 127 6.67 -19.57 -4.79
N ASP A 128 6.17 -20.75 -4.46
CA ASP A 128 6.20 -21.89 -5.40
C ASP A 128 5.19 -21.74 -6.54
N HIS A 129 4.11 -21.01 -6.31
CA HIS A 129 3.10 -20.70 -7.31
C HIS A 129 2.53 -19.31 -7.06
N ILE A 130 2.01 -18.70 -8.12
CA ILE A 130 1.25 -17.45 -8.04
C ILE A 130 -0.08 -17.73 -7.33
N VAL A 131 -0.42 -16.92 -6.34
CA VAL A 131 -1.71 -17.02 -5.65
C VAL A 131 -2.81 -16.49 -6.58
N THR A 132 -3.74 -17.36 -6.94
CA THR A 132 -4.88 -17.03 -7.83
C THR A 132 -6.23 -17.13 -7.13
N GLY A 133 -6.27 -17.65 -5.90
CA GLY A 133 -7.48 -17.73 -5.08
C GLY A 133 -7.88 -16.38 -4.46
N PHE A 134 -8.87 -16.39 -3.58
CA PHE A 134 -9.29 -15.18 -2.86
C PHE A 134 -8.15 -14.61 -2.01
N PRO A 135 -7.93 -13.27 -2.00
CA PRO A 135 -8.68 -12.23 -2.72
C PRO A 135 -8.16 -11.89 -4.14
N PHE A 136 -7.12 -12.59 -4.62
CA PHE A 136 -6.48 -12.33 -5.92
C PHE A 136 -7.36 -12.69 -7.13
N ASN A 137 -8.38 -13.54 -6.96
CA ASN A 137 -9.40 -13.78 -7.99
C ASN A 137 -10.39 -12.60 -8.18
N VAL A 138 -10.45 -11.66 -7.22
CA VAL A 138 -11.31 -10.46 -7.30
C VAL A 138 -10.55 -9.30 -7.95
N THR A 139 -9.29 -9.12 -7.57
CA THR A 139 -8.42 -8.08 -8.11
C THR A 139 -6.97 -8.53 -7.99
N ALA A 140 -6.12 -8.15 -8.95
CA ALA A 140 -4.70 -8.53 -8.96
C ALA A 140 -3.90 -7.93 -7.80
N SER A 141 -4.35 -6.80 -7.23
CA SER A 141 -3.62 -6.02 -6.23
C SER A 141 -4.49 -5.73 -4.99
N PRO A 142 -5.00 -6.75 -4.29
CA PRO A 142 -6.03 -6.62 -3.26
C PRO A 142 -5.62 -5.72 -2.10
N MET A 143 -4.35 -5.75 -1.68
CA MET A 143 -3.83 -4.86 -0.64
C MET A 143 -3.93 -3.38 -1.02
N TYR A 144 -3.56 -3.04 -2.25
CA TYR A 144 -3.52 -1.66 -2.74
C TYR A 144 -4.93 -1.06 -2.82
N TYR A 145 -5.88 -1.82 -3.37
CA TYR A 145 -7.29 -1.40 -3.38
C TYR A 145 -7.91 -1.39 -1.99
N GLY A 146 -7.67 -2.42 -1.19
CA GLY A 146 -8.22 -2.49 0.16
C GLY A 146 -7.72 -1.38 1.06
N SER A 147 -6.42 -1.03 0.97
CA SER A 147 -5.87 0.15 1.64
C SER A 147 -6.52 1.44 1.13
N THR A 148 -6.67 1.64 -0.17
CA THR A 148 -7.37 2.80 -0.73
C THR A 148 -8.80 2.93 -0.20
N MET A 149 -9.53 1.81 -0.10
CA MET A 149 -10.87 1.76 0.47
C MET A 149 -10.87 2.18 1.94
N SER A 150 -9.88 1.76 2.73
CA SER A 150 -9.74 2.20 4.12
C SER A 150 -9.48 3.71 4.24
N PHE A 151 -8.65 4.29 3.36
CA PHE A 151 -8.44 5.75 3.32
C PHE A 151 -9.72 6.51 3.00
N LEU A 152 -10.45 6.07 1.96
CA LEU A 152 -11.70 6.69 1.55
C LEU A 152 -12.79 6.52 2.60
N GLY A 153 -12.92 5.33 3.17
CA GLY A 153 -13.87 5.05 4.24
C GLY A 153 -13.60 5.93 5.46
N THR A 154 -12.33 6.12 5.82
CA THR A 154 -11.95 7.04 6.92
C THR A 154 -12.31 8.49 6.57
N ALA A 155 -12.07 8.94 5.34
CA ALA A 155 -12.47 10.28 4.91
C ALA A 155 -13.98 10.52 5.05
N LEU A 156 -14.79 9.53 4.66
CA LEU A 156 -16.25 9.57 4.78
C LEU A 156 -16.69 9.53 6.24
N TRP A 157 -16.04 8.72 7.07
CA TRP A 157 -16.32 8.62 8.51
C TRP A 157 -16.14 9.97 9.22
N TYR A 158 -15.05 10.69 8.93
CA TYR A 158 -14.79 12.02 9.46
C TYR A 158 -15.54 13.15 8.70
N GLY A 159 -16.22 12.81 7.60
CA GLY A 159 -16.93 13.75 6.74
C GLY A 159 -16.04 14.81 6.09
N LYS A 160 -14.80 14.46 5.70
CA LYS A 160 -13.76 15.39 5.22
C LYS A 160 -13.56 15.27 3.71
N PRO A 161 -13.96 16.27 2.91
CA PRO A 161 -13.70 16.27 1.46
C PRO A 161 -12.21 16.22 1.11
N ALA A 162 -11.35 16.90 1.88
CA ALA A 162 -9.90 16.79 1.73
C ALA A 162 -9.40 15.35 1.84
N GLY A 163 -10.03 14.51 2.67
CA GLY A 163 -9.70 13.09 2.77
C GLY A 163 -10.06 12.29 1.52
N VAL A 164 -11.14 12.66 0.83
CA VAL A 164 -11.49 12.07 -0.46
C VAL A 164 -10.42 12.39 -1.50
N VAL A 165 -9.94 13.64 -1.54
CA VAL A 165 -8.82 14.05 -2.40
C VAL A 165 -7.56 13.25 -2.07
N LEU A 166 -7.18 13.15 -0.80
CA LEU A 166 -6.03 12.37 -0.36
C LEU A 166 -6.18 10.87 -0.70
N SER A 167 -7.39 10.32 -0.65
CA SER A 167 -7.65 8.93 -1.05
C SER A 167 -7.46 8.72 -2.56
N VAL A 168 -7.79 9.71 -3.39
CA VAL A 168 -7.47 9.71 -4.82
C VAL A 168 -5.95 9.76 -5.03
N VAL A 169 -5.22 10.57 -4.26
CA VAL A 169 -3.75 10.60 -4.29
C VAL A 169 -3.18 9.23 -3.94
N VAL A 170 -3.67 8.57 -2.88
CA VAL A 170 -3.29 7.20 -2.52
C VAL A 170 -3.46 6.25 -3.71
N LEU A 171 -4.65 6.25 -4.33
CA LEU A 171 -4.93 5.37 -5.47
C LEU A 171 -3.97 5.62 -6.64
N VAL A 172 -3.74 6.89 -7.00
CA VAL A 172 -2.84 7.26 -8.11
C VAL A 172 -1.42 6.81 -7.82
N VAL A 173 -0.90 7.10 -6.64
CA VAL A 173 0.46 6.71 -6.26
C VAL A 173 0.61 5.19 -6.23
N TYR A 174 -0.39 4.47 -5.71
CA TYR A 174 -0.40 3.00 -5.75
C TYR A 174 -0.42 2.45 -7.18
N LYS A 175 -1.17 3.06 -8.09
CA LYS A 175 -1.15 2.68 -9.52
C LYS A 175 0.20 2.90 -10.15
N ILE A 176 0.88 4.00 -9.82
CA ILE A 176 2.24 4.26 -10.28
C ILE A 176 3.19 3.20 -9.72
N ALA A 177 3.13 2.92 -8.42
CA ALA A 177 3.95 1.89 -7.78
C ALA A 177 3.79 0.53 -8.45
N LEU A 178 2.54 0.09 -8.67
CA LEU A 178 2.22 -1.17 -9.36
C LEU A 178 2.76 -1.22 -10.79
N ALA A 179 2.75 -0.11 -11.53
CA ALA A 179 3.31 -0.05 -12.88
C ALA A 179 4.82 -0.35 -12.92
N PHE A 180 5.53 -0.12 -11.81
CA PHE A 180 6.93 -0.50 -11.66
C PHE A 180 7.10 -1.89 -11.03
N GLU A 181 6.26 -2.25 -10.07
CA GLU A 181 6.36 -3.50 -9.31
C GLU A 181 5.95 -4.71 -10.15
N ASP A 182 4.78 -4.69 -10.80
CA ASP A 182 4.20 -5.84 -11.49
C ASP A 182 5.13 -6.41 -12.59
N PRO A 183 5.71 -5.60 -13.50
CA PRO A 183 6.61 -6.13 -14.53
C PRO A 183 7.90 -6.68 -13.94
N PHE A 184 8.39 -6.08 -12.85
CA PHE A 184 9.64 -6.48 -12.23
C PHE A 184 9.48 -7.82 -11.50
N THR A 185 8.43 -7.97 -10.70
CA THR A 185 8.10 -9.23 -10.04
C THR A 185 7.86 -10.33 -11.08
N ALA A 186 7.11 -10.07 -12.15
CA ALA A 186 6.92 -11.02 -13.24
C ALA A 186 8.25 -11.52 -13.84
N GLU A 187 9.22 -10.62 -14.07
CA GLU A 187 10.53 -10.97 -14.59
C GLU A 187 11.37 -11.79 -13.59
N ILE A 188 11.27 -11.53 -12.28
CA ILE A 188 11.91 -12.36 -11.25
C ILE A 188 11.42 -13.81 -11.35
N TYR A 189 10.11 -14.02 -11.45
CA TYR A 189 9.53 -15.36 -11.56
C TYR A 189 9.88 -16.02 -12.90
N ALA A 190 9.82 -15.28 -14.02
CA ALA A 190 10.24 -15.79 -15.32
C ALA A 190 11.72 -16.21 -15.35
N LYS A 191 12.60 -15.47 -14.65
CA LYS A 191 14.00 -15.83 -14.50
C LYS A 191 14.17 -17.13 -13.70
N ARG A 192 13.43 -17.32 -12.60
CA ARG A 192 13.42 -18.58 -11.82
C ARG A 192 13.06 -19.77 -12.72
N GLU A 193 12.01 -19.65 -13.52
CA GLU A 193 11.57 -20.74 -14.41
C GLU A 193 12.63 -21.10 -15.45
N ARG A 194 13.28 -20.12 -16.08
CA ARG A 194 14.37 -20.35 -17.04
C ARG A 194 15.56 -21.06 -16.39
N GLU A 195 15.94 -20.68 -15.18
CA GLU A 195 17.04 -21.31 -14.44
C GLU A 195 16.71 -22.74 -14.00
N GLN A 196 15.46 -23.00 -13.60
CA GLN A 196 15.01 -24.35 -13.26
C GLN A 196 14.93 -25.27 -14.49
N GLY A 197 14.49 -24.75 -15.63
CA GLY A 197 14.48 -25.49 -16.90
C GLY A 197 15.88 -25.93 -17.33
N LYS A 198 16.88 -25.05 -17.17
CA LYS A 198 18.29 -25.37 -17.47
C LYS A 198 18.89 -26.44 -16.55
N LYS A 199 18.45 -26.54 -15.29
CA LYS A 199 18.91 -27.58 -14.35
C LYS A 199 18.32 -28.97 -14.62
N LYS A 200 17.26 -29.05 -15.44
CA LYS A 200 16.59 -30.32 -15.79
C LYS A 200 17.06 -30.89 -17.14
N LEU A 201 17.82 -30.12 -17.91
CA LEU A 201 18.51 -30.52 -19.15
C LEU A 201 19.94 -30.97 -18.82
#